data_AF-A0A1G4J8Q9-F1
#
_entry.id   AF-A0A1G4J8Q9-F1
#
_cell.length_a   1.000
_cell.length_b   1.000
_cell.length_c   1.000
_cell.angle_alpha   90.00
_cell.angle_beta   90.00
_cell.angle_gamma   90.00
#
_symmetry.space_group_name_H-M   'P 1'
#
loop_
_entity.id
_entity.type
_entity.pdbx_description
1 polymer ?
#
loop_
_entity_poly.entity_id
_entity_poly.type
_entity_poly.pdbx_seq_one_letter_code
_entity_poly.pdbx_strand_id
1 'polypeptide(L)'
;MVHDSAHRGLEAVKVWELGVSKEKDGLMMDAIVCYRRALKMDEAVEKNYRKIVMKGLTKKHSDNVSESDKDRIIDGKPSDDTAGVEAQDETEALQLPCWLLETLPEDVLQHIVHHVIAMSGESWVNLSLTCKKFQQLCFEKPDPYRAFAHRIYPLQHYDEATMTLNGLNNLIALEQALWGSDYKRMLEERAYVKFQGCYISVVNYLRHGANLEGSSSLVSPVHMITYYRYLRFYPDGTCLRLVTTDEPSVVVRHFSRHRRVKDAELCHWTCSIDDDFSILTVKRRNEKYEFVETLQIHSHGRRRYHRLQWIKSEAFQDTGDQIQFSMHEEKPFSFSRVNSYANDVPEGSKERQFQQQSTTVHQRTLP
;
A
#
# COMPACT_ATOMS: atom_id res chain seq x y z
N MET A 1 -45.45 11.07 -15.91
CA MET A 1 -45.13 10.18 -14.78
C MET A 1 -43.85 9.34 -14.96
N VAL A 2 -43.34 9.14 -16.19
CA VAL A 2 -42.12 8.31 -16.45
C VAL A 2 -40.80 9.08 -16.20
N HIS A 3 -40.78 10.40 -16.34
CA HIS A 3 -39.57 11.20 -16.07
C HIS A 3 -39.21 11.29 -14.58
N ASP A 4 -40.20 11.22 -13.69
CA ASP A 4 -39.99 11.38 -12.24
C ASP A 4 -39.39 10.11 -11.61
N SER A 5 -39.71 8.92 -12.16
CA SER A 5 -39.13 7.65 -11.71
C SER A 5 -37.66 7.47 -12.13
N ALA A 6 -37.30 7.91 -13.33
CA ALA A 6 -35.92 7.87 -13.80
C ALA A 6 -35.00 8.82 -13.00
N HIS A 7 -35.50 10.02 -12.66
CA HIS A 7 -34.75 10.97 -11.82
C HIS A 7 -34.54 10.43 -10.40
N ARG A 8 -35.57 9.81 -9.80
CA ARG A 8 -35.45 9.14 -8.49
C ARG A 8 -34.47 7.98 -8.49
N GLY A 9 -34.40 7.18 -9.56
CA GLY A 9 -33.42 6.11 -9.69
C GLY A 9 -31.97 6.61 -9.74
N LEU A 10 -31.72 7.69 -10.49
CA LEU A 10 -30.41 8.35 -10.55
C LEU A 10 -30.00 8.96 -9.20
N GLU A 11 -30.95 9.59 -8.50
CA GLU A 11 -30.72 10.13 -7.16
C GLU A 11 -30.45 9.02 -6.13
N ALA A 12 -31.19 7.91 -6.19
CA ALA A 12 -30.97 6.75 -5.33
C ALA A 12 -29.57 6.16 -5.50
N VAL A 13 -29.07 6.07 -6.74
CA VAL A 13 -27.71 5.60 -7.03
C VAL A 13 -26.65 6.53 -6.44
N LYS A 14 -26.83 7.86 -6.52
CA LYS A 14 -25.90 8.83 -5.90
C LYS A 14 -25.87 8.71 -4.37
N VAL A 15 -27.04 8.53 -3.74
CA VAL A 15 -27.14 8.32 -2.29
C VAL A 15 -26.48 6.99 -1.90
N TRP A 16 -26.63 5.95 -2.72
CA TRP A 16 -25.94 4.67 -2.52
C TRP A 16 -24.42 4.81 -2.62
N GLU A 17 -23.91 5.52 -3.64
CA GLU A 17 -22.48 5.80 -3.82
C GLU A 17 -21.89 6.58 -2.64
N LEU A 18 -22.64 7.57 -2.12
CA LEU A 18 -22.28 8.28 -0.89
C LEU A 18 -22.17 7.32 0.31
N GLY A 19 -23.09 6.36 0.42
CA GLY A 19 -23.04 5.29 1.41
C GLY A 19 -21.76 4.45 1.31
N VAL A 20 -21.37 4.05 0.10
CA VAL A 20 -20.13 3.30 -0.15
C VAL A 20 -18.89 4.11 0.23
N SER A 21 -18.87 5.43 -0.04
CA SER A 21 -17.78 6.29 0.40
C SER A 21 -17.72 6.36 1.93
N LYS A 22 -18.85 6.55 2.60
CA LYS A 22 -18.93 6.62 4.06
C LYS A 22 -18.53 5.30 4.72
N GLU A 23 -18.89 4.16 4.12
CA GLU A 23 -18.44 2.84 4.55
C GLU A 23 -16.91 2.71 4.45
N LYS A 24 -16.33 3.16 3.34
CA LYS A 24 -14.88 3.18 3.13
C LYS A 24 -14.15 4.08 4.13
N ASP A 25 -14.77 5.20 4.52
CA ASP A 25 -14.23 6.13 5.51
C ASP A 25 -14.41 5.61 6.97
N GLY A 26 -15.19 4.55 7.15
CA GLY A 26 -15.49 3.95 8.45
C GLY A 26 -16.76 4.48 9.12
N LEU A 27 -17.45 5.46 8.53
CA LEU A 27 -18.70 6.04 9.03
C LEU A 27 -19.91 5.13 8.72
N MET A 28 -19.90 3.93 9.28
CA MET A 28 -20.86 2.89 8.91
C MET A 28 -22.31 3.23 9.30
N MET A 29 -22.55 4.01 10.37
CA MET A 29 -23.92 4.45 10.71
C MET A 29 -24.48 5.40 9.65
N ASP A 30 -23.69 6.39 9.22
CA ASP A 30 -24.07 7.30 8.14
C ASP A 30 -24.25 6.54 6.82
N ALA A 31 -23.39 5.54 6.57
CA ALA A 31 -23.52 4.66 5.41
C ALA A 31 -24.84 3.88 5.43
N ILE A 32 -25.23 3.29 6.56
CA ILE A 32 -26.51 2.57 6.71
C ILE A 32 -27.70 3.52 6.50
N VAL A 33 -27.64 4.75 7.01
CA VAL A 33 -28.69 5.75 6.76
C VAL A 33 -28.81 6.04 5.26
N CYS A 34 -27.69 6.19 4.56
CA CYS A 34 -27.65 6.37 3.11
C CYS A 34 -28.23 5.16 2.38
N TYR A 35 -27.82 3.93 2.73
CA TYR A 35 -28.33 2.70 2.11
C TYR A 35 -29.83 2.51 2.32
N ARG A 36 -30.32 2.72 3.55
CA ARG A 36 -31.76 2.65 3.85
C ARG A 36 -32.55 3.68 3.06
N ARG A 37 -32.04 4.91 2.95
CA ARG A 37 -32.66 5.97 2.14
C ARG A 37 -32.70 5.61 0.67
N ALA A 38 -31.59 5.07 0.13
CA ALA A 38 -31.50 4.64 -1.26
C ALA A 38 -32.46 3.48 -1.57
N LEU A 39 -32.54 2.45 -0.71
CA LEU A 39 -33.49 1.33 -0.86
C LEU A 39 -34.94 1.77 -0.79
N LYS A 40 -35.25 2.79 0.02
CA LYS A 40 -36.59 3.38 0.09
C LYS A 40 -36.97 4.14 -1.17
N MET A 41 -35.99 4.68 -1.90
CA MET A 41 -36.19 5.40 -3.17
C MET A 41 -36.32 4.45 -4.36
N ASP A 42 -35.44 3.44 -4.43
CA ASP A 42 -35.46 2.40 -5.46
C ASP A 42 -34.97 1.07 -4.85
N GLU A 43 -35.85 0.07 -4.83
CA GLU A 43 -35.55 -1.26 -4.30
C GLU A 43 -34.48 -1.98 -5.15
N ALA A 44 -34.35 -1.64 -6.43
CA ALA A 44 -33.36 -2.19 -7.35
C ALA A 44 -32.04 -1.38 -7.39
N VAL A 45 -31.86 -0.38 -6.51
CA VAL A 45 -30.70 0.53 -6.51
C VAL A 45 -29.36 -0.22 -6.42
N GLU A 46 -29.28 -1.28 -5.61
CA GLU A 46 -28.07 -2.08 -5.43
C GLU A 46 -27.69 -2.80 -6.74
N LYS A 47 -28.69 -3.35 -7.44
CA LYS A 47 -28.50 -4.02 -8.73
C LYS A 47 -28.07 -3.02 -9.80
N ASN A 48 -28.65 -1.82 -9.79
CA ASN A 48 -28.31 -0.74 -10.71
C ASN A 48 -26.89 -0.21 -10.45
N TYR A 49 -26.51 0.01 -9.19
CA TYR A 49 -25.16 0.39 -8.79
C TYR A 49 -24.13 -0.69 -9.14
N ARG A 50 -24.40 -1.97 -8.86
CA ARG A 50 -23.52 -3.09 -9.28
C ARG A 50 -23.34 -3.15 -10.79
N LYS A 51 -24.39 -2.91 -11.58
CA LYS A 51 -24.28 -2.83 -13.05
C LYS A 51 -23.42 -1.66 -13.48
N ILE A 52 -23.49 -0.51 -12.81
CA ILE A 52 -22.63 0.66 -13.11
C ILE A 52 -21.17 0.35 -12.77
N VAL A 53 -20.92 -0.23 -11.59
CA VAL A 53 -19.58 -0.64 -11.15
C VAL A 53 -19.01 -1.72 -12.09
N MET A 54 -19.81 -2.74 -12.44
CA MET A 54 -19.43 -3.75 -13.43
C MET A 54 -19.20 -3.13 -14.80
N LYS A 55 -20.05 -2.23 -15.29
CA LYS A 55 -19.82 -1.53 -16.56
C LYS A 55 -18.55 -0.67 -16.52
N GLY A 56 -18.22 -0.05 -15.39
CA GLY A 56 -16.96 0.67 -15.18
C GLY A 56 -15.75 -0.25 -15.15
N LEU A 57 -15.88 -1.44 -14.54
CA LEU A 57 -14.87 -2.49 -14.53
C LEU A 57 -14.70 -3.13 -15.91
N THR A 58 -15.78 -3.39 -16.64
CA THR A 58 -15.76 -3.94 -18.01
C THR A 58 -15.41 -2.89 -19.04
N LYS A 59 -15.59 -1.59 -18.77
CA LYS A 59 -15.04 -0.51 -19.61
C LYS A 59 -13.54 -0.38 -19.39
N LYS A 60 -13.08 -0.44 -18.13
CA LYS A 60 -11.66 -0.65 -17.82
C LYS A 60 -11.12 -1.97 -18.37
N HIS A 61 -11.95 -2.99 -18.51
CA HIS A 61 -11.55 -4.27 -19.10
C HIS A 61 -11.66 -4.25 -20.62
N SER A 62 -12.62 -3.56 -21.25
CA SER A 62 -12.74 -3.42 -22.71
C SER A 62 -11.72 -2.44 -23.27
N ASP A 63 -11.32 -1.42 -22.51
CA ASP A 63 -10.11 -0.63 -22.79
C ASP A 63 -8.83 -1.48 -22.62
N ASN A 64 -8.92 -2.69 -22.04
CA ASN A 64 -7.85 -3.67 -21.90
C ASN A 64 -8.09 -4.99 -22.70
N VAL A 65 -9.23 -5.15 -23.40
CA VAL A 65 -9.70 -6.42 -24.03
C VAL A 65 -10.32 -6.18 -25.41
N SER A 66 -10.51 -4.93 -25.86
CA SER A 66 -10.61 -4.61 -27.29
C SER A 66 -9.28 -4.79 -28.04
N GLU A 67 -8.31 -5.48 -27.43
CA GLU A 67 -7.07 -5.95 -28.04
C GLU A 67 -6.93 -7.49 -27.97
N SER A 68 -7.92 -8.22 -27.48
CA SER A 68 -7.84 -9.69 -27.44
C SER A 68 -9.20 -10.37 -27.69
N ASP A 69 -9.33 -10.83 -28.93
CA ASP A 69 -10.14 -11.97 -29.39
C ASP A 69 -11.66 -11.79 -29.49
N LYS A 70 -12.11 -11.48 -30.72
CA LYS A 70 -13.21 -12.24 -31.32
C LYS A 70 -12.65 -13.39 -32.16
N ASP A 71 -12.97 -14.58 -31.68
CA ASP A 71 -13.23 -15.82 -32.40
C ASP A 71 -12.06 -16.56 -33.09
N ARG A 72 -11.55 -17.57 -32.38
CA ARG A 72 -11.31 -18.91 -32.96
C ARG A 72 -12.70 -19.48 -33.31
N ILE A 73 -12.94 -20.24 -34.39
CA ILE A 73 -12.30 -21.48 -34.84
C ILE A 73 -12.73 -21.70 -36.32
N ILE A 74 -11.84 -22.20 -37.19
CA ILE A 74 -11.98 -23.43 -38.02
C ILE A 74 -10.77 -23.53 -38.98
N ASP A 75 -10.19 -24.73 -39.01
CA ASP A 75 -9.10 -25.24 -39.84
C ASP A 75 -9.13 -24.88 -41.33
N GLY A 76 -7.93 -24.71 -41.90
CA GLY A 76 -7.70 -24.77 -43.36
C GLY A 76 -6.50 -23.97 -43.85
N LYS A 77 -5.41 -24.65 -44.24
CA LYS A 77 -4.27 -24.13 -45.02
C LYS A 77 -4.51 -24.49 -46.51
N PRO A 78 -3.73 -23.98 -47.47
CA PRO A 78 -3.51 -22.59 -47.94
C PRO A 78 -3.87 -22.43 -49.44
N SER A 79 -4.00 -21.19 -49.93
CA SER A 79 -3.84 -20.70 -51.33
C SER A 79 -4.68 -19.42 -51.44
N ASP A 80 -4.42 -18.42 -52.27
CA ASP A 80 -3.33 -18.00 -53.15
C ASP A 80 -3.77 -16.57 -53.54
N ASP A 81 -2.80 -15.70 -53.82
CA ASP A 81 -2.87 -14.43 -54.53
C ASP A 81 -4.23 -13.70 -54.72
N THR A 82 -4.29 -12.43 -54.30
CA THR A 82 -4.33 -11.27 -55.23
C THR A 82 -4.68 -9.98 -54.49
N ALA A 83 -3.72 -9.06 -54.53
CA ALA A 83 -3.78 -7.60 -54.53
C ALA A 83 -5.06 -6.86 -54.09
N GLY A 84 -4.84 -5.83 -53.25
CA GLY A 84 -5.54 -4.55 -53.38
C GLY A 84 -6.20 -4.04 -52.10
N VAL A 85 -5.44 -3.22 -51.37
CA VAL A 85 -5.76 -1.87 -50.87
C VAL A 85 -5.16 -1.72 -49.48
N GLU A 86 -3.99 -1.10 -49.45
CA GLU A 86 -3.34 -0.57 -48.26
C GLU A 86 -4.26 0.52 -47.68
N ALA A 87 -4.80 0.28 -46.49
CA ALA A 87 -5.24 1.35 -45.61
C ALA A 87 -4.04 1.77 -44.76
N GLN A 88 -3.16 2.57 -45.39
CA GLN A 88 -2.20 3.42 -44.70
C GLN A 88 -2.98 4.35 -43.77
N ASP A 89 -2.99 4.06 -42.47
CA ASP A 89 -3.28 5.08 -41.46
C ASP A 89 -1.95 5.82 -41.18
N GLU A 90 -1.47 6.50 -42.23
CA GLU A 90 -0.35 7.44 -42.17
C GLU A 90 -0.87 8.75 -41.56
N THR A 91 -0.86 8.81 -40.24
CA THR A 91 -0.43 10.05 -39.60
C THR A 91 0.89 9.75 -38.90
N GLU A 92 1.96 9.64 -39.68
CA GLU A 92 3.33 9.82 -39.17
C GLU A 92 3.41 11.23 -38.58
N ALA A 93 2.98 11.37 -37.33
CA ALA A 93 3.32 12.52 -36.52
C ALA A 93 4.85 12.53 -36.49
N LEU A 94 5.45 13.44 -37.27
CA LEU A 94 6.89 13.72 -37.28
C LEU A 94 7.37 13.70 -35.82
N GLN A 95 7.99 12.59 -35.41
CA GLN A 95 8.51 12.46 -34.05
C GLN A 95 9.64 13.47 -33.97
N LEU A 96 9.34 14.64 -33.41
CA LEU A 96 10.33 15.67 -33.21
C LEU A 96 11.47 15.05 -32.41
N PRO A 97 12.73 15.20 -32.89
CA PRO A 97 13.87 14.68 -32.19
C PRO A 97 13.84 15.17 -30.75
N CYS A 98 13.93 14.25 -29.79
CA CYS A 98 14.09 14.66 -28.40
C CYS A 98 15.57 15.00 -28.23
N TRP A 99 15.89 16.30 -28.27
CA TRP A 99 17.27 16.77 -28.21
C TRP A 99 18.01 16.20 -26.99
N LEU A 100 17.32 16.02 -25.86
CA LEU A 100 17.87 15.39 -24.67
C LEU A 100 18.36 13.95 -24.91
N LEU A 101 17.58 13.13 -25.60
CA LEU A 101 17.91 11.72 -25.86
C LEU A 101 18.97 11.56 -26.96
N GLU A 102 19.05 12.51 -27.87
CA GLU A 102 20.02 12.49 -28.98
C GLU A 102 21.37 13.09 -28.60
N THR A 103 21.38 14.07 -27.70
CA THR A 103 22.62 14.73 -27.26
C THR A 103 23.30 14.03 -26.10
N LEU A 104 22.54 13.36 -25.22
CA LEU A 104 23.11 12.73 -24.02
C LEU A 104 23.41 11.25 -24.24
N PRO A 105 24.63 10.79 -23.89
CA PRO A 105 24.96 9.36 -23.81
C PRO A 105 24.05 8.60 -22.83
N GLU A 106 23.90 7.30 -23.05
CA GLU A 106 23.07 6.44 -22.20
C GLU A 106 23.50 6.47 -20.73
N ASP A 107 24.79 6.57 -20.44
CA ASP A 107 25.33 6.62 -19.07
C ASP A 107 24.84 7.86 -18.31
N VAL A 108 24.74 9.02 -18.99
CA VAL A 108 24.22 10.26 -18.41
C VAL A 108 22.72 10.12 -18.14
N LEU A 109 21.99 9.50 -19.07
CA LEU A 109 20.56 9.23 -18.89
C LEU A 109 20.30 8.28 -17.70
N GLN A 110 21.12 7.25 -17.53
CA GLN A 110 21.06 6.36 -16.35
C GLN A 110 21.34 7.14 -15.05
N HIS A 111 22.30 8.08 -15.07
CA HIS A 111 22.56 8.93 -13.91
C HIS A 111 21.37 9.84 -13.57
N ILE A 112 20.68 10.39 -14.58
CA ILE A 112 19.43 11.14 -14.40
C ILE A 112 18.36 10.25 -13.74
N VAL A 113 18.19 9.02 -14.22
CA VAL A 113 17.25 8.06 -13.62
C VAL A 113 17.58 7.81 -12.14
N HIS A 114 18.86 7.62 -11.81
CA HIS A 114 19.29 7.46 -10.42
C HIS A 114 18.97 8.67 -9.53
N HIS A 115 19.17 9.89 -10.02
CA HIS A 115 18.79 11.11 -9.29
C HIS A 115 17.28 11.19 -9.08
N VAL A 116 16.49 10.85 -10.10
CA VAL A 116 15.03 10.84 -9.99
C VAL A 116 14.54 9.82 -8.95
N ILE A 117 15.17 8.64 -8.89
CA ILE A 117 14.89 7.62 -7.86
C ILE A 117 15.25 8.16 -6.46
N ALA A 118 16.36 8.88 -6.34
CA ALA A 118 16.78 9.48 -5.07
C ALA A 118 15.78 10.54 -4.57
N MET A 119 15.11 11.25 -5.49
CA MET A 119 14.05 12.20 -5.16
C MET A 119 12.76 11.48 -4.72
N SER A 120 12.15 10.69 -5.60
CA SER A 120 10.94 9.95 -5.26
C SER A 120 10.66 8.79 -6.23
N GLY A 121 10.09 7.70 -5.72
CA GLY A 121 9.62 6.59 -6.56
C GLY A 121 8.45 6.96 -7.49
N GLU A 122 7.67 7.99 -7.17
CA GLU A 122 6.60 8.48 -8.05
C GLU A 122 7.18 9.19 -9.28
N SER A 123 8.18 10.03 -9.07
CA SER A 123 8.90 10.72 -10.14
C SER A 123 9.56 9.72 -11.09
N TRP A 124 10.06 8.59 -10.58
CA TRP A 124 10.62 7.51 -11.42
C TRP A 124 9.56 6.87 -12.33
N VAL A 125 8.37 6.58 -11.81
CA VAL A 125 7.25 6.07 -12.64
C VAL A 125 6.81 7.14 -13.64
N ASN A 126 6.71 8.40 -13.23
CA ASN A 126 6.33 9.47 -14.14
C ASN A 126 7.35 9.64 -15.27
N LEU A 127 8.65 9.51 -14.97
CA LEU A 127 9.72 9.54 -15.98
C LEU A 127 9.58 8.39 -16.98
N SER A 128 9.28 7.17 -16.53
CA SER A 128 9.14 6.02 -17.43
C SER A 128 7.93 6.09 -18.36
N LEU A 129 6.94 6.92 -18.03
CA LEU A 129 5.77 7.19 -18.87
C LEU A 129 6.01 8.25 -19.96
N THR A 130 7.17 8.93 -19.95
CA THR A 130 7.45 10.03 -20.90
C THR A 130 7.80 9.54 -22.30
N CYS A 131 8.63 8.50 -22.42
CA CYS A 131 9.07 7.97 -23.71
C CYS A 131 9.54 6.51 -23.60
N LYS A 132 9.59 5.81 -24.74
CA LYS A 132 10.06 4.41 -24.81
C LYS A 132 11.48 4.23 -24.29
N LYS A 133 12.40 5.18 -24.56
CA LYS A 133 13.80 5.09 -24.09
C LYS A 133 13.90 5.17 -22.56
N PHE A 134 13.18 6.09 -21.91
CA PHE A 134 13.16 6.16 -20.44
C PHE A 134 12.41 4.98 -19.83
N GLN A 135 11.38 4.44 -20.49
CA GLN A 135 10.73 3.21 -20.05
C GLN A 135 11.73 2.05 -19.96
N GLN A 136 12.54 1.84 -21.00
CA GLN A 136 13.59 0.82 -21.03
C GLN A 136 14.63 1.06 -19.93
N LEU A 137 15.15 2.29 -19.81
CA LEU A 137 16.14 2.64 -18.79
C LEU A 137 15.61 2.45 -17.36
N CYS A 138 14.31 2.68 -17.12
CA CYS A 138 13.71 2.54 -15.81
C CYS A 138 13.41 1.09 -15.42
N PHE A 139 12.94 0.25 -16.35
CA PHE A 139 12.39 -1.08 -16.02
C PHE A 139 13.17 -2.28 -16.55
N GLU A 140 14.00 -2.12 -17.59
CA GLU A 140 14.78 -3.22 -18.16
C GLU A 140 16.17 -3.31 -17.54
N LYS A 141 16.73 -2.17 -17.09
CA LYS A 141 18.04 -2.15 -16.43
C LYS A 141 17.91 -2.58 -14.96
N PRO A 142 18.91 -3.29 -14.40
CA PRO A 142 18.89 -3.71 -13.00
C PRO A 142 19.20 -2.58 -12.02
N ASP A 143 19.90 -1.52 -12.45
CA ASP A 143 20.41 -0.47 -11.55
C ASP A 143 19.32 0.31 -10.81
N PRO A 144 18.17 0.68 -11.43
CA PRO A 144 17.04 1.26 -10.71
C PRO A 144 16.55 0.39 -9.53
N TYR A 145 16.39 -0.92 -9.75
CA TYR A 145 15.95 -1.85 -8.72
C TYR A 145 16.99 -1.99 -7.61
N ARG A 146 18.27 -2.03 -7.98
CA ARG A 146 19.38 -1.98 -7.02
C ARG A 146 19.30 -0.72 -6.15
N ALA A 147 19.10 0.45 -6.74
CA ALA A 147 18.98 1.71 -6.02
C ALA A 147 17.79 1.70 -5.02
N PHE A 148 16.64 1.13 -5.41
CA PHE A 148 15.51 0.95 -4.49
C PHE A 148 15.83 -0.01 -3.34
N ALA A 149 16.45 -1.15 -3.62
CA ALA A 149 16.82 -2.14 -2.60
C ALA A 149 17.77 -1.53 -1.55
N HIS A 150 18.80 -0.81 -1.99
CA HIS A 150 19.74 -0.08 -1.11
C HIS A 150 19.10 1.05 -0.31
N ARG A 151 17.93 1.55 -0.73
CA ARG A 151 17.18 2.57 0.02
C ARG A 151 16.20 1.97 1.03
N ILE A 152 15.62 0.81 0.74
CA ILE A 152 14.53 0.21 1.51
C ILE A 152 15.07 -0.70 2.62
N TYR A 153 15.96 -1.63 2.26
CA TYR A 153 16.33 -2.74 3.14
C TYR A 153 17.29 -2.37 4.28
N PRO A 154 18.25 -1.42 4.12
CA PRO A 154 19.07 -0.97 5.24
C PRO A 154 18.30 -0.26 6.37
N LEU A 155 17.07 0.14 6.10
CA LEU A 155 16.17 0.77 7.09
C LEU A 155 15.28 -0.25 7.81
N GLN A 156 15.32 -1.52 7.42
CA GLN A 156 14.56 -2.58 8.05
C GLN A 156 15.30 -3.12 9.27
N HIS A 157 14.58 -3.29 10.39
CA HIS A 157 15.12 -3.86 11.62
C HIS A 157 14.72 -5.32 11.75
N TYR A 158 15.69 -6.18 12.03
CA TYR A 158 15.50 -7.61 12.20
C TYR A 158 15.84 -8.04 13.61
N ASP A 159 15.19 -9.09 14.11
CA ASP A 159 15.44 -9.58 15.45
C ASP A 159 16.85 -10.15 15.60
N GLU A 160 17.62 -9.61 16.54
CA GLU A 160 19.02 -9.98 16.76
C GLU A 160 19.15 -11.42 17.27
N ALA A 161 18.19 -11.87 18.09
CA ALA A 161 18.14 -13.26 18.55
C ALA A 161 18.01 -14.22 17.36
N THR A 162 17.08 -13.97 16.43
CA THR A 162 16.95 -14.78 15.21
C THR A 162 18.20 -14.71 14.32
N MET A 163 18.84 -13.53 14.20
CA MET A 163 20.09 -13.39 13.45
C MET A 163 21.21 -14.25 14.03
N THR A 164 21.40 -14.19 15.36
CA THR A 164 22.45 -14.95 16.05
C THR A 164 22.21 -16.46 16.01
N LEU A 165 20.96 -16.91 16.17
CA LEU A 165 20.60 -18.32 16.04
C LEU A 165 20.88 -18.89 14.65
N ASN A 166 20.70 -18.07 13.61
CA ASN A 166 21.04 -18.42 12.23
C ASN A 166 22.54 -18.27 11.90
N GLY A 167 23.38 -17.86 12.87
CA GLY A 167 24.81 -17.62 12.65
C GLY A 167 25.11 -16.44 11.73
N LEU A 168 24.18 -15.49 11.61
CA LEU A 168 24.28 -14.34 10.72
C LEU A 168 24.78 -13.11 11.47
N ASN A 169 25.96 -12.63 11.10
CA ASN A 169 26.49 -11.34 11.58
C ASN A 169 25.95 -10.15 10.76
N ASN A 170 25.59 -10.40 9.50
CA ASN A 170 24.96 -9.42 8.62
C ASN A 170 24.03 -10.11 7.61
N LEU A 171 23.14 -9.35 7.00
CA LEU A 171 22.19 -9.85 5.99
C LEU A 171 22.80 -9.93 4.59
N ILE A 172 23.97 -9.32 4.35
CA ILE A 172 24.58 -9.22 3.02
C ILE A 172 24.84 -10.61 2.42
N ALA A 173 25.40 -11.53 3.22
CA ALA A 173 25.67 -12.89 2.77
C ALA A 173 24.37 -13.64 2.43
N LEU A 174 23.33 -13.47 3.25
CA LEU A 174 22.01 -14.08 3.03
C LEU A 174 21.34 -13.50 1.77
N GLU A 175 21.39 -12.18 1.59
CA GLU A 175 20.85 -11.49 0.42
C GLU A 175 21.52 -11.98 -0.87
N GLN A 176 22.84 -12.11 -0.86
CA GLN A 176 23.60 -12.62 -1.99
C GLN A 176 23.27 -14.08 -2.29
N ALA A 177 23.05 -14.91 -1.27
CA ALA A 177 22.68 -16.32 -1.44
C ALA A 177 21.26 -16.48 -1.99
N LEU A 178 20.31 -15.66 -1.55
CA LEU A 178 18.89 -15.77 -1.92
C LEU A 178 18.56 -15.09 -3.26
N TRP A 179 19.14 -13.92 -3.56
CA TRP A 179 18.78 -13.14 -4.76
C TRP A 179 19.95 -12.82 -5.68
N GLY A 180 21.19 -12.87 -5.20
CA GLY A 180 22.37 -12.53 -5.99
C GLY A 180 22.29 -11.10 -6.53
N SER A 181 22.28 -10.94 -7.85
CA SER A 181 22.16 -9.64 -8.55
C SER A 181 20.73 -9.31 -8.99
N ASP A 182 19.74 -10.18 -8.74
CA ASP A 182 18.35 -9.96 -9.13
C ASP A 182 17.59 -9.14 -8.07
N TYR A 183 17.89 -7.85 -8.05
CA TYR A 183 17.23 -6.89 -7.16
C TYR A 183 15.74 -6.72 -7.45
N LYS A 184 15.29 -7.01 -8.67
CA LYS A 184 13.87 -6.95 -9.03
C LYS A 184 13.11 -8.05 -8.31
N ARG A 185 13.60 -9.30 -8.38
CA ARG A 185 13.03 -10.42 -7.63
C ARG A 185 13.07 -10.16 -6.12
N MET A 186 14.18 -9.64 -5.61
CA MET A 186 14.31 -9.26 -4.20
C MET A 186 13.23 -8.27 -3.74
N LEU A 187 12.88 -7.27 -4.55
CA LEU A 187 11.82 -6.31 -4.23
C LEU A 187 10.40 -6.89 -4.33
N GLU A 188 10.23 -8.03 -4.98
CA GLU A 188 8.96 -8.72 -5.15
C GLU A 188 8.71 -9.81 -4.10
N GLU A 189 9.79 -10.42 -3.59
CA GLU A 189 9.74 -11.53 -2.62
C GLU A 189 9.98 -11.05 -1.18
N ARG A 190 10.98 -10.18 -0.94
CA ARG A 190 11.35 -9.76 0.42
C ARG A 190 10.40 -8.68 0.95
N ALA A 191 9.56 -9.06 1.91
CA ALA A 191 8.66 -8.12 2.56
C ALA A 191 9.40 -7.04 3.37
N TYR A 192 8.80 -5.84 3.41
CA TYR A 192 9.36 -4.70 4.14
C TYR A 192 8.27 -3.76 4.67
N VAL A 193 8.64 -3.01 5.72
CA VAL A 193 7.80 -1.99 6.35
C VAL A 193 7.99 -0.64 5.63
N LYS A 194 6.89 0.10 5.47
CA LYS A 194 6.89 1.43 4.84
C LYS A 194 6.88 2.55 5.86
N PHE A 195 7.73 3.56 5.64
CA PHE A 195 7.92 4.67 6.58
C PHE A 195 7.24 5.99 6.17
N GLN A 196 6.92 6.17 4.88
CA GLN A 196 6.34 7.42 4.36
C GLN A 196 4.80 7.51 4.52
N GLY A 197 4.27 6.94 5.59
CA GLY A 197 2.83 6.87 5.79
C GLY A 197 2.43 6.29 7.13
N CYS A 198 1.16 5.93 7.23
CA CYS A 198 0.58 5.32 8.42
C CYS A 198 -0.19 4.07 8.01
N TYR A 199 -0.07 3.01 8.79
CA TYR A 199 -0.92 1.84 8.70
C TYR A 199 -2.16 2.08 9.55
N ILE A 200 -3.34 1.91 8.97
CA ILE A 200 -4.63 2.23 9.58
C ILE A 200 -5.53 1.01 9.53
N SER A 201 -6.03 0.58 10.69
CA SER A 201 -7.09 -0.42 10.80
C SER A 201 -8.37 0.26 11.24
N VAL A 202 -9.45 0.04 10.50
CA VAL A 202 -10.79 0.58 10.78
C VAL A 202 -11.64 -0.55 11.33
N VAL A 203 -12.08 -0.42 12.58
CA VAL A 203 -12.90 -1.44 13.25
C VAL A 203 -14.25 -0.85 13.63
N ASN A 204 -15.30 -1.60 13.31
CA ASN A 204 -16.67 -1.27 13.66
C ASN A 204 -17.22 -2.38 14.55
N TYR A 205 -17.78 -2.03 15.70
CA TYR A 205 -18.48 -2.98 16.57
C TYR A 205 -19.85 -2.46 16.96
N LEU A 206 -20.78 -3.39 17.20
CA LEU A 206 -22.15 -3.08 17.58
C LEU A 206 -22.27 -3.10 19.10
N ARG A 207 -22.69 -1.97 19.68
CA ARG A 207 -23.07 -1.87 21.08
C ARG A 207 -24.59 -1.84 21.18
N HIS A 208 -25.14 -2.77 21.95
CA HIS A 208 -26.57 -2.77 22.27
C HIS A 208 -26.83 -1.69 23.32
N GLY A 209 -27.77 -0.77 23.05
CA GLY A 209 -28.21 0.22 24.03
C GLY A 209 -29.00 -0.41 25.17
N ALA A 210 -29.09 0.29 26.31
CA ALA A 210 -30.04 -0.08 27.36
C ALA A 210 -31.46 0.27 26.89
N ASN A 211 -32.37 -0.69 26.94
CA ASN A 211 -33.79 -0.41 26.72
C ASN A 211 -34.30 0.48 27.85
N LEU A 212 -35.04 1.54 27.55
CA LEU A 212 -35.76 2.30 28.57
C LEU A 212 -36.76 1.37 29.28
N GLU A 213 -36.83 1.43 30.61
CA GLU A 213 -37.83 0.67 31.37
C GLU A 213 -39.24 0.99 30.85
N GLY A 214 -39.98 -0.05 30.48
CA GLY A 214 -41.32 0.06 29.86
C GLY A 214 -41.35 0.05 28.33
N SER A 215 -40.20 0.02 27.64
CA SER A 215 -40.14 -0.17 26.19
C SER A 215 -40.17 -1.65 25.84
N SER A 216 -41.11 -2.05 24.97
CA SER A 216 -41.18 -3.41 24.42
C SER A 216 -39.83 -3.79 23.79
N SER A 217 -39.27 -4.91 24.21
CA SER A 217 -37.98 -5.49 23.76
C SER A 217 -37.86 -5.78 22.24
N LEU A 218 -38.85 -5.37 21.45
CA LEU A 218 -38.97 -5.62 20.01
C LEU A 218 -38.09 -4.71 19.14
N VAL A 219 -37.58 -3.59 19.68
CA VAL A 219 -36.64 -2.71 18.97
C VAL A 219 -35.52 -2.31 19.92
N SER A 220 -34.49 -3.15 20.06
CA SER A 220 -33.26 -2.74 20.74
C SER A 220 -32.47 -1.79 19.83
N PRO A 221 -32.25 -0.52 20.23
CA PRO A 221 -31.43 0.38 19.42
C PRO A 221 -29.98 -0.10 19.44
N VAL A 222 -29.45 -0.43 18.27
CA VAL A 222 -28.05 -0.82 18.10
C VAL A 222 -27.24 0.42 17.73
N HIS A 223 -26.20 0.69 18.51
CA HIS A 223 -25.26 1.78 18.26
C HIS A 223 -23.95 1.19 17.76
N MET A 224 -23.59 1.48 16.52
CA MET A 224 -22.30 1.05 15.98
C MET A 224 -21.22 2.07 16.29
N ILE A 225 -20.15 1.60 16.91
CA ILE A 225 -19.00 2.40 17.28
C ILE A 225 -17.87 2.04 16.33
N THR A 226 -17.30 3.08 15.72
CA THR A 226 -16.10 2.98 14.89
C THR A 226 -14.91 3.46 15.70
N TYR A 227 -13.86 2.66 15.73
CA TYR A 227 -12.57 3.11 16.22
C TYR A 227 -11.47 2.72 15.24
N TYR A 228 -10.38 3.47 15.31
CA TYR A 228 -9.25 3.40 14.42
C TYR A 228 -8.02 2.97 15.21
N ARG A 229 -7.19 2.13 14.60
CA ARG A 229 -5.85 1.84 15.09
C ARG A 229 -4.82 2.34 14.09
N TYR A 230 -3.85 3.09 14.58
CA TYR A 230 -2.79 3.69 13.80
C TYR A 230 -1.45 3.08 14.21
N LEU A 231 -0.67 2.67 13.21
CA LEU A 231 0.73 2.29 13.36
C LEU A 231 1.58 3.14 12.41
N ARG A 232 2.54 3.89 12.95
CA ARG A 232 3.52 4.64 12.17
C ARG A 232 4.92 4.16 12.53
N PHE A 233 5.61 3.57 11.56
CA PHE A 233 6.94 3.01 11.74
C PHE A 233 8.04 4.03 11.41
N TYR A 234 9.18 3.86 12.05
CA TYR A 234 10.36 4.68 11.82
C TYR A 234 11.62 3.84 11.56
N PRO A 235 12.60 4.36 10.79
CA PRO A 235 13.82 3.63 10.44
C PRO A 235 14.77 3.30 11.60
N ASP A 236 14.53 3.80 12.80
CA ASP A 236 15.34 3.54 13.99
C ASP A 236 14.81 2.36 14.83
N GLY A 237 13.83 1.61 14.31
CA GLY A 237 13.24 0.48 15.02
C GLY A 237 12.13 0.88 15.99
N THR A 238 11.77 2.17 16.06
CA THR A 238 10.63 2.65 16.86
C THR A 238 9.36 2.77 16.01
N CYS A 239 8.19 2.64 16.63
CA CYS A 239 6.92 2.93 15.99
C CYS A 239 5.95 3.60 16.96
N LEU A 240 5.06 4.44 16.44
CA LEU A 240 3.94 4.99 17.20
C LEU A 240 2.71 4.12 17.00
N ARG A 241 2.04 3.83 18.10
CA ARG A 241 0.78 3.11 18.14
C ARG A 241 -0.29 4.02 18.76
N LEU A 242 -1.47 4.05 18.18
CA LEU A 242 -2.61 4.78 18.74
C LEU A 242 -3.91 4.03 18.45
N VAL A 243 -4.78 3.97 19.45
CA VAL A 243 -6.17 3.51 19.32
C VAL A 243 -7.07 4.66 19.72
N THR A 244 -7.94 5.12 18.82
CA THR A 244 -8.83 6.27 19.07
C THR A 244 -10.10 6.17 18.21
N THR A 245 -11.16 6.86 18.61
CA THR A 245 -12.35 7.07 17.76
C THR A 245 -12.16 8.21 16.76
N ASP A 246 -11.05 8.96 16.84
CA ASP A 246 -10.76 10.07 15.92
C ASP A 246 -10.38 9.58 14.52
N GLU A 247 -10.98 10.20 13.51
CA GLU A 247 -10.78 9.87 12.10
C GLU A 247 -9.36 10.21 11.58
N PRO A 248 -8.90 9.53 10.51
CA PRO A 248 -7.57 9.77 9.93
C PRO A 248 -7.34 11.21 9.50
N SER A 249 -8.41 11.92 9.09
CA SER A 249 -8.38 13.31 8.64
C SER A 249 -7.86 14.28 9.72
N VAL A 250 -8.09 13.95 10.99
CA VAL A 250 -7.69 14.70 12.20
C VAL A 250 -6.35 14.21 12.73
N VAL A 251 -6.19 12.89 12.85
CA VAL A 251 -5.03 12.28 13.53
C VAL A 251 -3.76 12.36 12.69
N VAL A 252 -3.84 11.99 11.41
CA VAL A 252 -2.65 11.69 10.58
C VAL A 252 -1.75 12.92 10.38
N ARG A 253 -2.29 14.13 10.36
CA ARG A 253 -1.45 15.34 10.19
C ARG A 253 -0.56 15.62 11.39
N HIS A 254 -0.95 15.17 12.58
CA HIS A 254 -0.26 15.48 13.82
C HIS A 254 0.40 14.26 14.45
N PHE A 255 0.18 13.06 13.91
CA PHE A 255 0.71 11.80 14.44
C PHE A 255 2.20 11.63 14.14
N SER A 256 3.04 12.25 14.97
CA SER A 256 4.50 12.28 14.85
C SER A 256 5.18 12.19 16.22
N ARG A 257 6.46 11.81 16.26
CA ARG A 257 7.23 11.74 17.53
C ARG A 257 7.30 13.08 18.26
N HIS A 258 7.37 14.18 17.51
CA HIS A 258 7.49 15.54 18.05
C HIS A 258 6.16 16.12 18.52
N ARG A 259 5.04 15.73 17.89
CA ARG A 259 3.68 16.12 18.31
C ARG A 259 2.97 14.91 18.87
N ARG A 260 2.97 14.80 20.20
CA ARG A 260 2.24 13.73 20.89
C ARG A 260 0.74 13.96 20.74
N VAL A 261 0.11 13.12 19.90
CA VAL A 261 -1.32 12.89 19.98
C VAL A 261 -1.59 12.21 21.32
N LYS A 262 -2.67 12.60 21.99
CA LYS A 262 -3.07 12.04 23.27
C LYS A 262 -3.19 10.50 23.14
N ASP A 263 -2.73 9.78 24.15
CA ASP A 263 -2.77 8.31 24.23
C ASP A 263 -1.96 7.56 23.14
N ALA A 264 -1.08 8.26 22.40
CA ALA A 264 -0.12 7.62 21.51
C ALA A 264 1.03 6.97 22.30
N GLU A 265 1.23 5.68 22.09
CA GLU A 265 2.28 4.88 22.70
C GLU A 265 3.50 4.79 21.76
N LEU A 266 4.71 4.86 22.34
CA LEU A 266 5.95 4.59 21.62
C LEU A 266 6.34 3.13 21.84
N CYS A 267 6.45 2.40 20.75
CA CYS A 267 6.73 0.96 20.71
C CYS A 267 8.01 0.70 19.92
N HIS A 268 8.50 -0.54 20.00
CA HIS A 268 9.61 -1.02 19.17
C HIS A 268 9.10 -2.08 18.19
N TRP A 269 9.70 -2.15 17.01
CA TRP A 269 9.34 -3.12 15.99
C TRP A 269 10.56 -3.84 15.42
N THR A 270 10.38 -5.11 15.09
CA THR A 270 11.37 -5.96 14.43
C THR A 270 10.69 -6.89 13.43
N CYS A 271 11.39 -7.26 12.37
CA CYS A 271 10.97 -8.30 11.44
C CYS A 271 11.68 -9.62 11.73
N SER A 272 10.98 -10.73 11.51
CA SER A 272 11.57 -12.07 11.48
C SER A 272 12.36 -12.26 10.19
N ILE A 273 13.39 -13.10 10.20
CA ILE A 273 14.15 -13.51 9.01
C ILE A 273 13.63 -14.84 8.47
N ASP A 274 13.14 -15.70 9.35
CA ASP A 274 12.82 -17.10 9.02
C ASP A 274 11.54 -17.24 8.19
N ASP A 275 10.62 -16.28 8.32
CA ASP A 275 9.27 -16.33 7.72
C ASP A 275 9.16 -15.47 6.45
N ASP A 276 10.07 -15.67 5.50
CA ASP A 276 10.17 -14.88 4.25
C ASP A 276 10.23 -13.37 4.49
N PHE A 277 10.79 -12.96 5.63
CA PHE A 277 10.83 -11.56 6.09
C PHE A 277 9.45 -10.92 6.29
N SER A 278 8.38 -11.71 6.30
CA SER A 278 6.99 -11.24 6.29
C SER A 278 6.40 -11.03 7.68
N ILE A 279 6.99 -11.64 8.72
CA ILE A 279 6.50 -11.47 10.09
C ILE A 279 7.11 -10.22 10.72
N LEU A 280 6.23 -9.36 11.21
CA LEU A 280 6.51 -8.12 11.92
C LEU A 280 6.05 -8.26 13.37
N THR A 281 6.94 -7.99 14.32
CA THR A 281 6.62 -7.97 15.75
C THR A 281 6.69 -6.54 16.27
N VAL A 282 5.66 -6.11 17.00
CA VAL A 282 5.61 -4.84 17.71
C VAL A 282 5.59 -5.12 19.21
N LYS A 283 6.58 -4.61 19.94
CA LYS A 283 6.72 -4.78 21.38
C LYS A 283 6.49 -3.46 22.10
N ARG A 284 5.74 -3.50 23.19
CA ARG A 284 5.54 -2.37 24.10
C ARG A 284 5.53 -2.86 25.54
N ARG A 285 6.02 -2.03 26.46
CA ARG A 285 6.09 -2.38 27.87
C ARG A 285 5.43 -1.29 28.71
N ASN A 286 4.54 -1.71 29.59
CA ASN A 286 3.97 -0.89 30.65
C ASN A 286 4.55 -1.38 31.99
N GLU A 287 4.19 -0.72 33.09
CA GLU A 287 4.69 -1.06 34.45
C GLU A 287 4.42 -2.50 34.89
N LYS A 288 3.42 -3.18 34.29
CA LYS A 288 2.96 -4.51 34.71
C LYS A 288 3.08 -5.60 33.65
N TYR A 289 3.11 -5.20 32.38
CA TYR A 289 2.96 -6.13 31.25
C TYR A 289 3.85 -5.70 30.09
N GLU A 290 4.48 -6.69 29.46
CA GLU A 290 5.08 -6.59 28.14
C GLU A 290 4.10 -7.15 27.10
N PHE A 291 3.65 -6.30 26.19
CA PHE A 291 2.76 -6.71 25.11
C PHE A 291 3.56 -6.96 23.84
N VAL A 292 3.27 -8.08 23.21
CA VAL A 292 3.89 -8.53 21.96
C VAL A 292 2.79 -8.76 20.94
N GLU A 293 2.82 -7.97 19.87
CA GLU A 293 1.86 -8.02 18.78
C GLU A 293 2.57 -8.51 17.52
N THR A 294 2.10 -9.62 16.96
CA THR A 294 2.67 -10.21 15.75
C THR A 294 1.72 -10.03 14.58
N LEU A 295 2.25 -9.44 13.50
CA LEU A 295 1.55 -9.07 12.29
C LEU A 295 2.26 -9.70 11.09
N GLN A 296 1.52 -10.06 10.05
CA GLN A 296 2.06 -10.52 8.78
C GLN A 296 1.93 -9.45 7.71
N ILE A 297 3.03 -9.13 7.04
CA ILE A 297 3.12 -8.19 5.93
C ILE A 297 2.63 -8.88 4.65
N HIS A 298 1.57 -8.35 4.05
CA HIS A 298 0.98 -8.86 2.83
C HIS A 298 0.83 -7.79 1.74
N SER A 299 0.86 -8.24 0.50
CA SER A 299 0.47 -7.44 -0.66
C SER A 299 -1.06 -7.38 -0.78
N HIS A 300 -1.60 -6.25 -1.25
CA HIS A 300 -3.03 -6.06 -1.46
C HIS A 300 -3.31 -5.68 -2.92
N GLY A 301 -3.78 -6.65 -3.70
CA GLY A 301 -3.90 -6.51 -5.16
C GLY A 301 -2.55 -6.19 -5.79
N ARG A 302 -2.49 -5.12 -6.60
CA ARG A 302 -1.22 -4.65 -7.22
C ARG A 302 -0.31 -3.87 -6.26
N ARG A 303 -0.75 -3.58 -5.03
CA ARG A 303 0.04 -2.81 -4.05
C ARG A 303 0.86 -3.76 -3.19
N ARG A 304 2.16 -3.82 -3.45
CA ARG A 304 3.11 -4.65 -2.69
C ARG A 304 3.19 -4.21 -1.22
N TYR A 305 3.19 -5.17 -0.30
CA TYR A 305 3.42 -4.98 1.15
C TYR A 305 2.64 -3.82 1.77
N HIS A 306 1.34 -3.78 1.46
CA HIS A 306 0.48 -2.64 1.78
C HIS A 306 -0.50 -2.96 2.93
N ARG A 307 -0.49 -4.20 3.43
CA ARG A 307 -1.41 -4.68 4.46
C ARG A 307 -0.64 -5.38 5.57
N LEU A 308 -1.03 -5.13 6.82
CA LEU A 308 -0.54 -5.87 7.99
C LEU A 308 -1.71 -6.65 8.56
N GLN A 309 -1.59 -7.97 8.60
CA GLN A 309 -2.64 -8.87 9.09
C GLN A 309 -2.28 -9.38 10.48
N TRP A 310 -3.24 -9.37 11.40
CA TRP A 310 -3.05 -9.92 12.75
C TRP A 310 -2.76 -11.42 12.69
N ILE A 311 -1.68 -11.83 13.37
CA ILE A 311 -1.40 -13.25 13.66
C ILE A 311 -1.77 -13.51 15.12
N LYS A 312 -1.18 -12.76 16.05
CA LYS A 312 -1.39 -12.92 17.49
C LYS A 312 -1.11 -11.63 18.25
N SER A 313 -1.73 -11.51 19.42
CA SER A 313 -1.43 -10.47 20.40
C SER A 313 -1.35 -11.14 21.76
N GLU A 314 -0.25 -10.90 22.46
CA GLU A 314 0.10 -11.55 23.72
C GLU A 314 0.53 -10.49 24.73
N ALA A 315 0.26 -10.72 26.01
CA ALA A 315 0.83 -9.95 27.12
C ALA A 315 1.54 -10.90 28.08
N PHE A 316 2.72 -10.51 28.51
CA PHE A 316 3.53 -11.22 29.48
C PHE A 316 3.61 -10.38 30.75
N GLN A 317 3.21 -10.96 31.87
CA GLN A 317 3.41 -10.34 33.18
C GLN A 317 4.84 -10.63 33.68
N ASP A 318 5.37 -9.78 34.56
CA ASP A 318 6.70 -10.01 35.17
C ASP A 318 6.78 -11.34 35.94
N THR A 319 5.63 -11.88 36.36
CA THR A 319 5.51 -13.20 37.00
C THR A 319 5.71 -14.39 36.05
N GLY A 320 5.74 -14.13 34.73
CA GLY A 320 5.83 -15.14 33.67
C GLY A 320 4.48 -15.59 33.10
N ASP A 321 3.37 -15.07 33.63
CA ASP A 321 2.03 -15.41 33.12
C ASP A 321 1.81 -14.81 31.72
N GLN A 322 1.34 -15.66 30.80
CA GLN A 322 1.03 -15.28 29.42
C GLN A 322 -0.48 -15.14 29.23
N ILE A 323 -0.90 -13.98 28.76
CA ILE A 323 -2.30 -13.68 28.39
C ILE A 323 -2.36 -13.55 26.87
N GLN A 324 -3.12 -14.44 26.23
CA GLN A 324 -3.35 -14.38 24.79
C GLN A 324 -4.69 -13.70 24.49
N PHE A 325 -4.68 -12.70 23.61
CA PHE A 325 -5.89 -12.03 23.15
C PHE A 325 -6.46 -12.71 21.90
N SER A 326 -7.79 -12.78 21.79
CA SER A 326 -8.47 -13.33 20.61
C SER A 326 -8.36 -12.37 19.42
N MET A 327 -7.97 -12.90 18.26
CA MET A 327 -7.81 -12.14 17.02
C MET A 327 -9.00 -12.24 16.05
N HIS A 328 -10.08 -12.93 16.43
CA HIS A 328 -11.19 -13.27 15.52
C HIS A 328 -11.89 -12.03 14.92
N GLU A 329 -12.03 -10.97 15.69
CA GLU A 329 -12.72 -9.74 15.28
C GLU A 329 -11.75 -8.67 14.77
N GLU A 330 -10.45 -8.98 14.75
CA GLU A 330 -9.43 -7.99 14.47
C GLU A 330 -9.30 -7.70 12.97
N LYS A 331 -9.40 -6.42 12.62
CA LYS A 331 -9.25 -5.97 11.23
C LYS A 331 -7.78 -5.69 10.92
N PRO A 332 -7.32 -6.04 9.71
CA PRO A 332 -5.95 -5.78 9.30
C PRO A 332 -5.72 -4.28 9.05
N PHE A 333 -4.47 -3.86 9.16
CA PHE A 333 -4.08 -2.51 8.83
C PHE A 333 -3.82 -2.37 7.34
N SER A 334 -4.26 -1.26 6.75
CA SER A 334 -3.92 -0.86 5.40
C SER A 334 -3.00 0.36 5.43
N PHE A 335 -1.93 0.34 4.66
CA PHE A 335 -1.03 1.48 4.53
C PHE A 335 -1.74 2.66 3.87
N SER A 336 -1.45 3.88 4.32
CA SER A 336 -1.90 5.11 3.71
C SER A 336 -0.71 6.06 3.65
N ARG A 337 -0.40 6.56 2.44
CA ARG A 337 0.73 7.48 2.23
C ARG A 337 0.40 8.86 2.79
N VAL A 338 1.37 9.49 3.44
CA VAL A 338 1.19 10.80 4.06
C VAL A 338 2.36 11.71 3.68
N ASN A 339 2.10 12.71 2.83
CA ASN A 339 3.15 13.54 2.25
C ASN A 339 3.95 14.33 3.29
N SER A 340 3.31 14.78 4.38
CA SER A 340 4.00 15.50 5.46
C SER A 340 5.07 14.67 6.17
N TYR A 341 4.97 13.34 6.13
CA TYR A 341 5.92 12.45 6.81
C TYR A 341 7.25 12.28 6.07
N ALA A 342 7.32 12.67 4.80
CA ALA A 342 8.56 12.60 4.02
C ALA A 342 9.68 13.48 4.61
N ASN A 343 9.32 14.51 5.38
CA ASN A 343 10.25 15.47 5.97
C ASN A 343 10.76 15.05 7.37
N ASP A 344 10.18 14.01 7.98
CA ASP A 344 10.50 13.57 9.36
C ASP A 344 11.66 12.55 9.42
N VAL A 345 12.41 12.37 8.32
CA VAL A 345 13.55 11.43 8.31
C VAL A 345 14.72 12.06 9.08
N PRO A 346 15.28 11.39 10.10
CA PRO A 346 16.32 11.97 10.96
C PRO A 346 17.57 12.37 10.17
N GLU A 347 18.13 13.54 10.51
CA GLU A 347 19.25 14.20 9.83
C GLU A 347 20.52 13.35 9.72
N GLY A 348 20.73 12.38 10.62
CA GLY A 348 21.86 11.43 10.57
C GLY A 348 21.84 10.45 9.37
N SER A 349 20.74 10.39 8.62
CA SER A 349 20.65 9.63 7.37
C SER A 349 21.15 10.41 6.14
N LYS A 350 21.23 11.75 6.22
CA LYS A 350 21.84 12.58 5.17
C LYS A 350 23.36 12.45 5.17
N GLU A 351 23.98 12.31 6.35
CA GLU A 351 25.44 12.14 6.47
C GLU A 351 25.91 10.77 5.94
N ARG A 352 25.15 9.70 6.16
CA ARG A 352 25.45 8.38 5.57
C ARG A 352 25.28 8.35 4.04
N GLN A 353 24.36 9.16 3.49
CA GLN A 353 24.20 9.32 2.04
C GLN A 353 25.39 10.04 1.38
N PHE A 354 26.01 11.00 2.07
CA PHE A 354 27.19 11.71 1.57
C PHE A 354 28.51 10.92 1.76
N GLN A 355 28.64 10.15 2.85
CA GLN A 355 29.86 9.38 3.10
C GLN A 355 30.02 8.17 2.18
N GLN A 356 28.93 7.46 1.82
CA GLN A 356 29.02 6.31 0.89
C GLN A 356 29.32 6.74 -0.56
N GLN A 357 28.92 7.95 -0.97
CA GLN A 357 29.29 8.50 -2.28
C GLN A 357 30.78 8.89 -2.34
N SER A 358 31.35 9.35 -1.23
CA SER A 358 32.76 9.78 -1.17
C SER A 358 33.74 8.60 -1.14
N THR A 359 33.38 7.48 -0.50
CA THR A 359 34.26 6.29 -0.44
C THR A 359 34.37 5.53 -1.77
N THR A 360 33.38 5.68 -2.67
CA THR A 360 33.40 5.00 -3.97
C THR A 360 34.29 5.71 -4.99
N VAL A 361 34.58 7.01 -4.80
CA VAL A 361 35.42 7.81 -5.71
C VAL A 361 36.92 7.62 -5.41
N HIS A 362 37.31 7.32 -4.16
CA HIS A 362 38.72 7.19 -3.79
C HIS A 362 39.38 5.82 -4.04
N GLN A 363 38.64 4.80 -4.46
CA GLN A 363 39.23 3.48 -4.81
C GLN A 363 39.52 3.30 -6.31
N ARG A 364 39.27 4.30 -7.16
CA ARG A 364 39.56 4.24 -8.61
C ARG A 364 40.71 5.12 -9.10
N THR A 365 41.45 5.75 -8.20
CA THR A 365 42.62 6.55 -8.57
C THR A 365 43.75 6.32 -7.59
N LEU A 366 44.53 5.27 -7.81
CA LEU A 366 45.98 5.28 -7.62
C LEU A 366 46.59 4.33 -8.68
N PRO A 367 47.72 4.71 -9.30
CA PRO A 367 48.26 4.08 -10.52
C PRO A 367 48.85 2.69 -10.32
#